data_AF-A0A1W1CE53-F1
#
_entry.id   AF-A0A1W1CE53-F1
#
_cell.length_a   1.000
_cell.length_b   1.000
_cell.length_c   1.000
_cell.angle_alpha   90.00
_cell.angle_beta   90.00
_cell.angle_gamma   90.00
#
_symmetry.space_group_name_H-M   'P 1'
#
loop_
_entity.id
_entity.type
_entity.pdbx_description
1 polymer ?
#
loop_
_entity_poly.entity_id
_entity_poly.type
_entity_poly.pdbx_seq_one_letter_code
_entity_poly.pdbx_strand_id
1 'polypeptide(L)'
;MTGFASILLIWLTFDTLGQISMGTDDDLKEGMKTGIHKRVPAPTVINHKITYEMSTKRGHEVPVIGEKEPFFGKEWSPQEAEDLLHLGKLTSQAKNCMNCHTLLGNGAYYAPDLTKAWIDPAWATGGPLQGMTGKSTREEAMAEFLQHPSTYPTHARMMPNLGITAEEAKGLVAFLKHMSSIDTNGFPRNFAKEEGSTNAH
;
A
#
# COMPACT_ATOMS: atom_id res chain seq x y z
N MET A 1 -12.57 8.93 36.39
CA MET A 1 -11.25 8.42 35.98
C MET A 1 -10.41 8.26 37.24
N THR A 2 -10.23 7.03 37.74
CA THR A 2 -9.31 6.77 38.86
C THR A 2 -7.86 6.90 38.37
N GLY A 3 -6.92 7.29 39.23
CA GLY A 3 -5.51 7.49 38.83
C GLY A 3 -4.88 6.28 38.12
N PHE A 4 -5.32 5.06 38.45
CA PHE A 4 -4.92 3.83 37.77
C PHE A 4 -5.35 3.79 36.29
N ALA A 5 -6.59 4.19 35.98
CA ALA A 5 -7.07 4.24 34.60
C ALA A 5 -6.27 5.23 33.75
N SER A 6 -5.89 6.37 34.34
CA SER A 6 -5.05 7.37 33.65
C SER A 6 -3.64 6.83 33.36
N ILE A 7 -3.01 6.12 34.30
CA ILE A 7 -1.69 5.50 34.10
C ILE A 7 -1.74 4.42 33.01
N LEU A 8 -2.78 3.58 33.03
CA LEU A 8 -2.97 2.54 32.01
C LEU A 8 -3.13 3.15 30.60
N LEU A 9 -3.91 4.23 30.47
CA LEU A 9 -4.10 4.91 29.19
C LEU A 9 -2.81 5.55 28.67
N ILE A 10 -2.01 6.14 29.56
CA ILE A 10 -0.69 6.67 29.18
C ILE A 10 0.21 5.55 28.65
N TRP A 11 0.26 4.41 29.34
CA TRP A 11 1.06 3.26 28.89
C TRP A 11 0.58 2.70 27.54
N LEU A 12 -0.73 2.48 27.37
CA LEU A 12 -1.31 2.04 26.10
C LEU A 12 -1.05 3.03 24.96
N THR A 13 -0.99 4.33 25.27
CA THR A 13 -0.64 5.36 24.29
C THR A 13 0.78 5.14 23.77
N PHE A 14 1.77 4.98 24.66
CA PHE A 14 3.15 4.73 24.24
C PHE A 14 3.33 3.40 23.51
N ASP A 15 2.65 2.34 23.95
CA ASP A 15 2.64 1.05 23.24
C ASP A 15 2.07 1.19 21.82
N THR A 16 0.94 1.90 21.69
CA THR A 16 0.31 2.16 20.39
C THR A 16 1.23 2.98 19.49
N LEU A 17 1.87 4.03 20.01
CA LEU A 17 2.83 4.86 19.26
C LEU A 17 3.98 4.02 18.71
N GLY A 18 4.51 3.08 19.51
CA GLY A 18 5.54 2.14 19.06
C GLY A 18 5.06 1.28 17.88
N GLN A 19 3.83 0.76 17.97
CA GLN A 19 3.24 -0.09 16.94
C GLN A 19 2.91 0.64 15.63
N ILE A 20 2.50 1.91 15.68
CA ILE A 20 2.13 2.69 14.48
C ILE A 20 3.28 3.53 13.92
N SER A 21 4.40 3.62 14.63
CA SER A 21 5.61 4.28 14.13
C SER A 21 6.21 3.51 12.95
N MET A 22 6.73 4.24 11.97
CA MET A 22 7.45 3.65 10.85
C MET A 22 8.69 2.89 11.34
N GLY A 23 8.98 1.75 10.74
CA GLY A 23 10.15 0.93 11.04
C GLY A 23 11.43 1.44 10.42
N THR A 24 12.53 0.84 10.85
CA THR A 24 13.87 1.01 10.30
C THR A 24 14.26 -0.19 9.43
N ASP A 25 15.31 -0.05 8.64
CA ASP A 25 15.84 -1.17 7.84
C ASP A 25 16.27 -2.36 8.70
N ASP A 26 16.70 -2.11 9.94
CA ASP A 26 17.06 -3.17 10.86
C ASP A 26 15.81 -3.91 11.39
N ASP A 27 14.70 -3.20 11.63
CA ASP A 27 13.40 -3.82 11.91
C ASP A 27 12.92 -4.67 10.72
N LEU A 28 13.13 -4.18 9.49
CA LEU A 28 12.78 -4.90 8.27
C LEU A 28 13.59 -6.20 8.14
N LYS A 29 14.91 -6.12 8.28
CA LYS A 29 15.81 -7.28 8.22
C LYS A 29 15.48 -8.30 9.32
N GLU A 30 15.21 -7.83 10.53
CA GLU A 30 14.86 -8.71 11.65
C GLU A 30 13.50 -9.38 11.42
N GLY A 31 12.52 -8.64 10.90
CA GLY A 31 11.23 -9.19 10.52
C GLY A 31 11.36 -10.28 9.45
N MET A 32 12.21 -10.08 8.44
CA MET A 32 12.46 -11.11 7.41
C MET A 32 13.14 -12.37 7.97
N LYS A 33 13.93 -12.27 9.04
CA LYS A 33 14.56 -13.42 9.70
C LYS A 33 13.60 -14.17 10.62
N THR A 34 12.77 -13.43 11.36
CA THR A 34 11.92 -13.98 12.43
C THR A 34 10.50 -14.30 11.97
N GLY A 35 10.07 -13.75 10.83
CA GLY A 35 8.68 -13.74 10.38
C GLY A 35 7.78 -12.79 11.17
N ILE A 36 8.35 -11.96 12.06
CA ILE A 36 7.62 -10.99 12.88
C ILE A 36 8.01 -9.58 12.45
N HIS A 37 7.22 -9.00 11.55
CA HIS A 37 7.47 -7.66 11.05
C HIS A 37 6.84 -6.58 11.95
N LYS A 38 7.49 -5.41 12.02
CA LYS A 38 6.83 -4.19 12.53
C LYS A 38 5.62 -3.88 11.67
N ARG A 39 4.54 -3.37 12.28
CA ARG A 39 3.28 -3.14 11.56
C ARG A 39 3.40 -2.15 10.41
N VAL A 40 4.21 -1.10 10.60
CA VAL A 40 4.56 -0.16 9.54
C VAL A 40 6.03 -0.39 9.18
N PRO A 41 6.33 -1.04 8.04
CA PRO A 41 7.71 -1.33 7.64
C PRO A 41 8.49 -0.06 7.29
N ALA A 42 9.81 -0.21 7.17
CA ALA A 42 10.70 0.84 6.69
C ALA A 42 10.37 1.25 5.24
N PRO A 43 10.74 2.48 4.81
CA PRO A 43 10.55 2.92 3.43
C PRO A 43 11.14 1.98 2.38
N THR A 44 12.29 1.37 2.68
CA THR A 44 13.02 0.43 1.81
C THR A 44 12.27 -0.85 1.51
N VAL A 45 11.12 -1.13 2.16
CA VAL A 45 10.22 -2.23 1.83
C VAL A 45 9.75 -2.20 0.36
N ILE A 46 9.79 -1.03 -0.30
CA ILE A 46 9.50 -0.93 -1.74
C ILE A 46 10.49 -1.71 -2.62
N ASN A 47 11.69 -2.01 -2.11
CA ASN A 47 12.70 -2.84 -2.76
C ASN A 47 12.46 -4.34 -2.58
N HIS A 48 11.30 -4.71 -2.04
CA HIS A 48 10.95 -6.10 -1.78
C HIS A 48 9.62 -6.44 -2.45
N LYS A 49 9.49 -7.72 -2.80
CA LYS A 49 8.21 -8.27 -3.21
C LYS A 49 7.26 -8.30 -2.02
N ILE A 50 6.03 -7.85 -2.24
CA ILE A 50 4.98 -7.81 -1.22
C ILE A 50 3.85 -8.73 -1.68
N THR A 51 3.43 -9.65 -0.82
CA THR A 51 2.24 -10.48 -0.99
C THR A 51 1.33 -10.33 0.23
N TYR A 52 0.12 -10.89 0.16
CA TYR A 52 -0.84 -10.87 1.26
C TYR A 52 -1.45 -12.27 1.38
N GLU A 53 -1.14 -12.94 2.48
CA GLU A 53 -1.34 -14.39 2.59
C GLU A 53 -2.04 -14.75 3.88
N MET A 54 -2.86 -15.81 3.85
CA MET A 54 -3.57 -16.29 5.03
C MET A 54 -2.59 -16.83 6.08
N SER A 55 -2.53 -16.20 7.25
CA SER A 55 -1.78 -16.71 8.39
C SER A 55 -2.66 -17.64 9.22
N THR A 56 -2.34 -18.94 9.26
CA THR A 56 -3.06 -19.91 10.11
C THR A 56 -2.96 -19.57 11.59
N LYS A 57 -1.82 -19.02 12.04
CA LYS A 57 -1.59 -18.59 13.42
C LYS A 57 -2.46 -17.39 13.80
N ARG A 58 -2.66 -16.44 12.89
CA ARG A 58 -3.41 -15.21 13.16
C ARG A 58 -4.88 -15.30 12.78
N GLY A 59 -5.26 -16.26 11.94
CA GLY A 59 -6.64 -16.47 11.48
C GLY A 59 -7.11 -15.46 10.43
N HIS A 60 -6.19 -14.69 9.85
CA HIS A 60 -6.46 -13.68 8.83
C HIS A 60 -5.25 -13.45 7.92
N GLU A 61 -5.46 -12.71 6.84
CA GLU A 61 -4.45 -12.40 5.85
C GLU A 61 -3.46 -11.34 6.37
N VAL A 62 -2.17 -11.57 6.11
CA VAL A 62 -1.07 -10.71 6.59
C VAL A 62 -0.13 -10.38 5.44
N PRO A 63 0.50 -9.19 5.45
CA PRO A 63 1.52 -8.90 4.45
C PRO A 63 2.72 -9.81 4.65
N VAL A 64 3.25 -10.35 3.56
CA VAL A 64 4.49 -11.12 3.53
C VAL A 64 5.49 -10.35 2.68
N ILE A 65 6.66 -10.12 3.26
CA ILE A 65 7.75 -9.38 2.63
C ILE A 65 8.76 -10.41 2.13
N GLY A 66 8.85 -10.55 0.81
CA GLY A 66 9.66 -11.55 0.14
C GLY A 66 11.05 -11.05 -0.25
N GLU A 67 11.58 -11.69 -1.30
CA GLU A 67 12.86 -11.39 -1.91
C GLU A 67 12.99 -9.94 -2.40
N LYS A 68 14.24 -9.53 -2.65
CA LYS A 68 14.52 -8.23 -3.26
C LYS A 68 13.90 -8.16 -4.66
N GLU A 69 13.19 -7.07 -4.91
CA GLU A 69 12.54 -6.74 -6.17
C GLU A 69 12.85 -5.27 -6.47
N PRO A 70 13.66 -4.96 -7.50
CA PRO A 70 13.92 -3.58 -7.91
C PRO A 70 12.61 -2.85 -8.19
N PHE A 71 12.54 -1.59 -7.78
CA PHE A 71 11.36 -0.75 -7.98
C PHE A 71 11.67 0.34 -9.00
N PHE A 72 10.93 0.40 -10.10
CA PHE A 72 11.29 1.23 -11.27
C PHE A 72 12.73 0.99 -11.74
N GLY A 73 13.13 -0.29 -11.82
CA GLY A 73 14.42 -0.72 -12.38
C GLY A 73 15.65 -0.49 -11.50
N LYS A 74 15.50 0.00 -10.27
CA LYS A 74 16.62 0.14 -9.32
C LYS A 74 16.26 -0.23 -7.88
N GLU A 75 17.27 -0.49 -7.07
CA GLU A 75 17.14 -0.53 -5.61
C GLU A 75 17.27 0.92 -5.07
N TRP A 76 16.37 1.31 -4.17
CA TRP A 76 16.33 2.65 -3.58
C TRP A 76 17.03 2.66 -2.22
N SER A 77 17.92 3.63 -2.00
CA SER A 77 18.52 3.83 -0.68
C SER A 77 17.47 4.27 0.34
N PRO A 78 17.74 4.19 1.67
CA PRO A 78 16.78 4.57 2.70
C PRO A 78 16.24 5.99 2.53
N GLN A 79 17.12 6.96 2.25
CA GLN A 79 16.73 8.35 2.05
C GLN A 79 15.89 8.52 0.79
N GLU A 80 16.31 7.95 -0.34
CA GLU A 80 15.56 8.09 -1.59
C GLU A 80 14.17 7.41 -1.49
N ALA A 81 14.07 6.28 -0.79
CA ALA A 81 12.80 5.62 -0.54
C ALA A 81 11.89 6.50 0.35
N GLU A 82 12.43 7.05 1.45
CA GLU A 82 11.68 7.95 2.32
C GLU A 82 11.15 9.18 1.57
N ASP A 83 12.00 9.84 0.77
CA ASP A 83 11.64 11.00 -0.03
C ASP A 83 10.54 10.66 -1.05
N LEU A 84 10.63 9.48 -1.69
CA LEU A 84 9.66 9.02 -2.67
C LEU A 84 8.30 8.71 -2.03
N LEU A 85 8.30 8.07 -0.86
CA LEU A 85 7.08 7.80 -0.08
C LEU A 85 6.43 9.09 0.41
N HIS A 86 7.26 10.05 0.85
CA HIS A 86 6.80 11.37 1.29
C HIS A 86 6.13 12.13 0.13
N LEU A 87 6.75 12.15 -1.05
CA LEU A 87 6.17 12.74 -2.25
C LEU A 87 4.83 12.08 -2.61
N GLY A 88 4.75 10.75 -2.57
CA GLY A 88 3.51 10.01 -2.84
C GLY A 88 2.40 10.35 -1.85
N LYS A 89 2.71 10.38 -0.56
CA LYS A 89 1.78 10.76 0.49
C LYS A 89 1.26 12.18 0.29
N LEU A 90 2.15 13.16 0.10
CA LEU A 90 1.75 14.55 -0.16
C LEU A 90 0.90 14.68 -1.42
N THR A 91 1.27 13.96 -2.49
CA THR A 91 0.50 13.94 -3.73
C THR A 91 -0.91 13.40 -3.50
N SER A 92 -1.05 12.27 -2.79
CA SER A 92 -2.36 11.69 -2.50
C SER A 92 -3.30 12.64 -1.75
N GLN A 93 -2.72 13.44 -0.85
CA GLN A 93 -3.43 14.46 -0.08
C GLN A 93 -3.78 15.67 -0.95
N ALA A 94 -2.81 16.20 -1.70
CA ALA A 94 -2.98 17.37 -2.56
C ALA A 94 -3.98 17.12 -3.70
N LYS A 95 -4.01 15.91 -4.25
CA LYS A 95 -4.94 15.49 -5.31
C LYS A 95 -6.26 14.93 -4.74
N ASN A 96 -6.45 14.97 -3.42
CA ASN A 96 -7.68 14.64 -2.71
C ASN A 96 -8.20 13.21 -2.99
N CYS A 97 -7.30 12.23 -3.08
CA CYS A 97 -7.65 10.85 -3.46
C CYS A 97 -8.71 10.23 -2.52
N MET A 98 -8.63 10.53 -1.21
CA MET A 98 -9.56 10.03 -0.19
C MET A 98 -10.99 10.55 -0.33
N ASN A 99 -11.25 11.56 -1.15
CA ASN A 99 -12.61 12.04 -1.40
C ASN A 99 -13.37 11.18 -2.43
N CYS A 100 -12.68 10.22 -3.05
CA CYS A 100 -13.29 9.17 -3.87
C CYS A 100 -13.00 7.77 -3.32
N HIS A 101 -11.78 7.54 -2.84
CA HIS A 101 -11.30 6.24 -2.38
C HIS A 101 -11.24 6.15 -0.86
N THR A 102 -11.12 4.93 -0.35
CA THR A 102 -10.66 4.69 1.01
C THR A 102 -9.17 4.34 1.05
N LEU A 103 -8.50 4.75 2.13
CA LEU A 103 -7.17 4.30 2.54
C LEU A 103 -7.30 3.79 3.98
N LEU A 104 -6.90 2.54 4.23
CA LEU A 104 -7.16 1.84 5.49
C LEU A 104 -8.65 1.84 5.85
N GLY A 105 -9.55 1.76 4.86
CA GLY A 105 -11.01 1.83 5.06
C GLY A 105 -11.55 3.22 5.43
N ASN A 106 -10.71 4.27 5.45
CA ASN A 106 -11.10 5.65 5.74
C ASN A 106 -11.10 6.49 4.46
N GLY A 107 -12.13 7.28 4.24
CA GLY A 107 -12.28 8.12 3.04
C GLY A 107 -13.71 8.08 2.51
N ALA A 108 -13.85 8.15 1.18
CA ALA A 108 -15.13 8.07 0.50
C ALA A 108 -15.32 6.72 -0.19
N TYR A 109 -16.58 6.38 -0.48
CA TYR A 109 -16.99 5.09 -1.01
C TYR A 109 -17.38 5.14 -2.50
N TYR A 110 -16.82 6.11 -3.24
CA TYR A 110 -17.10 6.26 -4.67
C TYR A 110 -16.26 5.30 -5.52
N ALA A 111 -15.03 5.03 -5.11
CA ALA A 111 -14.07 4.19 -5.84
C ALA A 111 -13.40 3.16 -4.90
N PRO A 112 -12.71 2.14 -5.45
CA PRO A 112 -12.17 1.03 -4.66
C PRO A 112 -11.19 1.45 -3.56
N ASP A 113 -11.06 0.63 -2.52
CA ASP A 113 -10.09 0.83 -1.44
C ASP A 113 -8.65 0.67 -1.95
N LEU A 114 -7.78 1.62 -1.60
CA LEU A 114 -6.41 1.68 -2.08
C LEU A 114 -5.39 1.04 -1.13
N THR A 115 -5.82 0.48 0.00
CA THR A 115 -4.92 -0.06 1.04
C THR A 115 -4.00 -1.14 0.50
N LYS A 116 -4.53 -2.02 -0.35
CA LYS A 116 -3.80 -3.12 -0.98
C LYS A 116 -3.69 -2.97 -2.50
N ALA A 117 -3.84 -1.75 -3.03
CA ALA A 117 -3.87 -1.50 -4.47
C ALA A 117 -2.65 -2.05 -5.22
N TRP A 118 -1.44 -1.95 -4.64
CA TRP A 118 -0.22 -2.48 -5.28
C TRP A 118 -0.27 -3.99 -5.55
N ILE A 119 -1.03 -4.76 -4.78
CA ILE A 119 -1.13 -6.22 -4.92
C ILE A 119 -2.48 -6.66 -5.48
N ASP A 120 -3.28 -5.73 -6.03
CA ASP A 120 -4.50 -6.08 -6.73
C ASP A 120 -4.17 -6.90 -7.99
N PRO A 121 -4.80 -8.06 -8.21
CA PRO A 121 -4.61 -8.89 -9.41
C PRO A 121 -4.80 -8.13 -10.73
N ALA A 122 -5.58 -7.04 -10.73
CA ALA A 122 -5.76 -6.19 -11.89
C ALA A 122 -4.44 -5.61 -12.43
N TRP A 123 -3.47 -5.37 -11.55
CA TRP A 123 -2.12 -4.88 -11.87
C TRP A 123 -1.06 -6.00 -11.96
N ALA A 124 -1.43 -7.25 -11.76
CA ALA A 124 -0.51 -8.37 -11.91
C ALA A 124 -0.08 -8.57 -13.38
N THR A 125 0.97 -9.36 -13.60
CA THR A 125 1.42 -9.70 -14.95
C THR A 125 0.30 -10.36 -15.74
N GLY A 126 -0.10 -9.76 -16.86
CA GLY A 126 -1.23 -10.23 -17.67
C GLY A 126 -2.61 -9.84 -17.12
N GLY A 127 -2.66 -9.06 -16.04
CA GLY A 127 -3.88 -8.49 -15.49
C GLY A 127 -4.48 -7.42 -16.42
N PRO A 128 -5.80 -7.17 -16.33
CA PRO A 128 -6.51 -6.27 -17.24
C PRO A 128 -5.95 -4.85 -17.25
N LEU A 129 -5.59 -4.28 -16.09
CA LEU A 129 -5.12 -2.89 -16.03
C LEU A 129 -3.69 -2.77 -16.58
N GLN A 130 -2.82 -3.75 -16.32
CA GLN A 130 -1.48 -3.75 -16.93
C GLN A 130 -1.57 -3.85 -18.46
N GLY A 131 -2.43 -4.74 -18.97
CA GLY A 131 -2.67 -4.88 -20.41
C GLY A 131 -3.21 -3.60 -21.04
N MET A 132 -4.14 -2.91 -20.36
CA MET A 132 -4.72 -1.65 -20.83
C MET A 132 -3.69 -0.52 -20.98
N THR A 133 -2.74 -0.40 -20.04
CA THR A 133 -1.71 0.65 -20.11
C THR A 133 -0.56 0.32 -21.07
N GLY A 134 -0.45 -0.93 -21.52
CA GLY A 134 0.60 -1.37 -22.44
C GLY A 134 2.02 -1.31 -21.86
N LYS A 135 2.15 -1.23 -20.53
CA LYS A 135 3.44 -1.19 -19.83
C LYS A 135 3.87 -2.59 -19.42
N SER A 136 5.18 -2.82 -19.39
CA SER A 136 5.76 -4.14 -19.12
C SER A 136 5.81 -4.47 -17.63
N THR A 137 5.91 -3.46 -16.77
CA THR A 137 5.98 -3.63 -15.31
C THR A 137 4.74 -3.09 -14.61
N ARG A 138 4.50 -3.58 -13.39
CA ARG A 138 3.36 -3.15 -12.57
C ARG A 138 3.47 -1.67 -12.22
N GLU A 139 4.65 -1.24 -11.81
CA GLU A 139 4.89 0.12 -11.35
C GLU A 139 4.73 1.15 -12.48
N GLU A 140 5.17 0.81 -13.69
CA GLU A 140 4.95 1.64 -14.87
C GLU A 140 3.47 1.68 -15.28
N ALA A 141 2.77 0.55 -15.22
CA ALA A 141 1.34 0.48 -15.51
C ALA A 141 0.52 1.37 -14.57
N MET A 142 0.76 1.27 -13.26
CA MET A 142 0.08 2.11 -12.29
C MET A 142 0.42 3.59 -12.49
N ALA A 143 1.69 3.92 -12.77
CA ALA A 143 2.10 5.31 -13.01
C ALA A 143 1.49 5.89 -14.30
N GLU A 144 1.36 5.09 -15.36
CA GLU A 144 0.68 5.48 -16.61
C GLU A 144 -0.80 5.76 -16.37
N PHE A 145 -1.49 4.86 -15.67
CA PHE A 145 -2.90 5.03 -15.33
C PHE A 145 -3.13 6.31 -14.51
N LEU A 146 -2.29 6.59 -13.52
CA LEU A 146 -2.42 7.79 -12.68
C LEU A 146 -2.24 9.10 -13.47
N GLN A 147 -1.39 9.10 -14.50
CA GLN A 147 -1.18 10.26 -15.37
C GLN A 147 -2.32 10.42 -16.38
N HIS A 148 -2.93 9.31 -16.81
CA HIS A 148 -3.93 9.29 -17.88
C HIS A 148 -5.20 8.50 -17.52
N PRO A 149 -5.87 8.79 -16.39
CA PRO A 149 -6.96 7.95 -15.89
C PRO A 149 -8.18 7.94 -16.82
N SER A 150 -8.47 9.07 -17.48
CA SER A 150 -9.61 9.19 -18.41
C SER A 150 -9.44 8.37 -19.70
N THR A 151 -8.21 7.94 -20.03
CA THR A 151 -7.93 7.13 -21.23
C THR A 151 -8.32 5.66 -21.03
N TYR A 152 -8.52 5.24 -19.77
CA TYR A 152 -8.73 3.86 -19.38
C TYR A 152 -10.07 3.67 -18.65
N PRO A 153 -11.22 4.00 -19.25
CA PRO A 153 -12.51 3.86 -18.58
C PRO A 153 -12.83 2.39 -18.36
N THR A 154 -12.76 1.95 -17.11
CA THR A 154 -13.13 0.57 -16.71
C THR A 154 -14.59 0.46 -16.30
N HIS A 155 -15.21 1.56 -15.86
CA HIS A 155 -16.56 1.60 -15.31
C HIS A 155 -17.28 2.92 -15.63
N ALA A 156 -18.58 2.98 -15.28
CA ALA A 156 -19.36 4.22 -15.34
C ALA A 156 -18.82 5.32 -14.39
N ARG A 157 -18.13 4.91 -13.32
CA ARG A 157 -17.44 5.84 -12.41
C ARG A 157 -16.06 6.16 -12.98
N MET A 158 -15.79 7.44 -13.16
CA MET A 158 -14.53 7.92 -13.73
C MET A 158 -13.63 8.56 -12.67
N MET A 159 -12.33 8.25 -12.74
CA MET A 159 -11.30 9.04 -12.09
C MET A 159 -10.96 10.23 -13.00
N PRO A 160 -11.05 11.48 -12.50
CA PRO A 160 -10.72 12.67 -13.29
C PRO A 160 -9.21 12.74 -13.56
N ASN A 161 -8.81 13.46 -14.61
CA ASN A 161 -7.42 13.83 -14.78
C ASN A 161 -7.06 14.94 -13.78
N LEU A 162 -6.18 14.61 -12.82
CA LEU A 162 -5.76 15.49 -11.72
C LEU A 162 -4.43 16.23 -12.03
N GLY A 163 -3.93 16.12 -13.26
CA GLY A 163 -2.63 16.67 -13.65
C GLY A 163 -1.49 16.10 -12.81
N ILE A 164 -1.51 14.79 -12.57
CA ILE A 164 -0.45 14.09 -11.85
C ILE A 164 0.77 14.02 -12.78
N THR A 165 1.92 14.50 -12.31
CA THR A 165 3.18 14.42 -13.06
C THR A 165 3.81 13.03 -12.98
N ALA A 166 4.79 12.74 -13.83
CA ALA A 166 5.51 11.47 -13.79
C ALA A 166 6.23 11.21 -12.44
N GLU A 167 6.77 12.26 -11.81
CA GLU A 167 7.43 12.15 -10.50
C GLU A 167 6.42 11.90 -9.38
N GLU A 168 5.31 12.65 -9.38
CA GLU A 168 4.19 12.45 -8.47
C GLU A 168 3.59 11.05 -8.60
N ALA A 169 3.42 10.56 -9.83
CA ALA A 169 2.92 9.21 -10.11
C ALA A 169 3.86 8.14 -9.54
N LYS A 170 5.17 8.27 -9.75
CA LYS A 170 6.18 7.38 -9.17
C LYS A 170 6.10 7.37 -7.65
N GLY A 171 6.00 8.54 -7.02
CA GLY A 171 5.80 8.69 -5.59
C GLY A 171 4.53 8.01 -5.10
N LEU A 172 3.40 8.23 -5.78
CA LEU A 172 2.12 7.60 -5.46
C LEU A 172 2.19 6.08 -5.52
N VAL A 173 2.81 5.50 -6.55
CA VAL A 173 2.98 4.05 -6.67
C VAL A 173 3.87 3.53 -5.53
N ALA A 174 4.94 4.25 -5.16
CA ALA A 174 5.80 3.88 -4.04
C ALA A 174 5.02 3.88 -2.71
N PHE A 175 4.23 4.93 -2.50
CA PHE A 175 3.34 5.05 -1.36
C PHE A 175 2.31 3.92 -1.31
N LEU A 176 1.66 3.58 -2.42
CA LEU A 176 0.71 2.47 -2.49
C LEU A 176 1.39 1.10 -2.28
N LYS A 177 2.62 0.92 -2.77
CA LYS A 177 3.43 -0.28 -2.48
C LYS A 177 3.74 -0.41 -0.99
N HIS A 178 4.13 0.70 -0.34
CA HIS A 178 4.34 0.75 1.11
C HIS A 178 3.04 0.51 1.90
N MET A 179 1.93 1.14 1.51
CA MET A 179 0.62 0.90 2.12
C MET A 179 0.21 -0.59 2.07
N SER A 180 0.49 -1.25 0.95
CA SER A 180 0.24 -2.69 0.80
C SER A 180 1.07 -3.57 1.74
N SER A 181 2.22 -3.10 2.24
CA SER A 181 3.06 -3.85 3.18
C SER A 181 2.70 -3.61 4.66
N ILE A 182 1.84 -2.63 4.97
CA ILE A 182 1.40 -2.35 6.34
C ILE A 182 0.53 -3.52 6.85
N ASP A 183 0.84 -3.98 8.06
CA ASP A 183 0.03 -4.95 8.78
C ASP A 183 -1.17 -4.27 9.44
N THR A 184 -2.30 -4.39 8.77
CA THR A 184 -3.60 -3.84 9.10
C THR A 184 -4.48 -4.83 9.87
N ASN A 185 -3.90 -5.89 10.44
CA ASN A 185 -4.62 -6.94 11.19
C ASN A 185 -5.77 -7.60 10.39
N GLY A 186 -5.52 -7.93 9.12
CA GLY A 186 -6.50 -8.66 8.30
C GLY A 186 -7.43 -7.78 7.46
N PHE A 187 -7.15 -6.48 7.36
CA PHE A 187 -7.87 -5.57 6.47
C PHE A 187 -7.12 -5.33 5.14
N PRO A 188 -7.79 -5.30 3.99
CA PRO A 188 -9.17 -5.71 3.76
C PRO A 188 -9.31 -7.23 3.86
N ARG A 189 -10.51 -7.69 4.21
CA ARG A 189 -10.77 -9.12 4.40
C ARG A 189 -11.03 -9.79 3.05
N ASN A 190 -10.51 -11.00 2.87
CA ASN A 190 -10.69 -11.85 1.69
C ASN A 190 -10.06 -11.24 0.42
N PHE A 191 -8.92 -10.57 0.56
CA PHE A 191 -8.27 -9.90 -0.57
C PHE A 191 -7.57 -10.89 -1.52
N ALA A 192 -6.90 -11.90 -0.97
CA ALA A 192 -6.08 -12.87 -1.70
C ALA A 192 -6.87 -14.07 -2.25
N LYS A 193 -8.20 -13.98 -2.36
CA LYS A 193 -9.00 -15.09 -2.89
C LYS A 193 -8.81 -15.22 -4.40
N GLU A 194 -8.20 -16.32 -4.82
CA GLU A 194 -8.29 -16.83 -6.19
C GLU A 194 -9.73 -17.29 -6.51
N GLU A 195 -10.12 -17.06 -7.77
CA GLU A 195 -11.35 -17.41 -8.50
C GLU A 195 -12.67 -17.54 -7.70
N GLY A 196 -13.53 -16.52 -7.86
CA GLY A 196 -14.99 -16.71 -7.76
C GLY A 196 -15.71 -16.05 -6.57
N SER A 197 -15.03 -15.32 -5.69
CA SER A 197 -15.72 -14.50 -4.68
C SER A 197 -15.85 -13.06 -5.15
N THR A 198 -17.10 -12.59 -5.18
CA THR A 198 -17.56 -11.25 -5.59
C THR A 198 -16.50 -10.16 -5.47
N ASN A 199 -16.19 -9.56 -6.62
CA ASN A 199 -15.35 -8.37 -6.71
C ASN A 199 -15.74 -7.40 -5.58
N ALA A 200 -14.82 -7.13 -4.66
CA ALA A 200 -14.88 -5.93 -3.86
C ALA A 200 -14.55 -4.76 -4.81
N HIS A 201 -15.54 -4.39 -5.63
CA HIS A 201 -15.59 -3.15 -6.38
C HIS A 201 -16.59 -2.22 -5.71
#